data_AF-A0A6B2CY33-F1
#
_entry.id   AF-A0A6B2CY33-F1
#
_cell.length_a   1.000
_cell.length_b   1.000
_cell.length_c   1.000
_cell.angle_alpha   90.00
_cell.angle_beta   90.00
_cell.angle_gamma   90.00
#
_symmetry.space_group_name_H-M   'P 1'
#
loop_
_entity.id
_entity.type
_entity.pdbx_description
1 polymer ?
#
loop_
_entity_poly.entity_id
_entity_poly.type
_entity_poly.pdbx_seq_one_letter_code
_entity_poly.pdbx_strand_id
1 'polypeptide(L)'
;MKVKNRKGRFDLRPDSIVNYRRLYVDVFSVAASLAVPEELFASAAEAGVNAVFVVDAWHESHMSLARRYLDLCRRYGLDCRLSEQKPAEVYAVELCEAECGAGCAVVTRDYDAVKAAERCTVLIFQRGRFWRAEDLSEPG
;
A
#
# COMPACT_ATOMS: atom_id res chain seq x y z
N MET A 1 11.23 11.38 -11.55
CA MET A 1 10.13 12.06 -12.28
C MET A 1 9.43 12.93 -11.26
N LYS A 2 9.26 14.23 -11.52
CA LYS A 2 8.58 15.11 -10.56
C LYS A 2 7.08 15.13 -10.84
N VAL A 3 6.27 14.88 -9.82
CA VAL A 3 4.80 14.93 -9.90
C VAL A 3 4.30 16.03 -8.97
N LYS A 4 3.34 16.84 -9.44
CA LYS A 4 2.60 17.80 -8.62
C LYS A 4 1.12 17.47 -8.72
N ASN A 5 0.48 17.27 -7.57
CA ASN A 5 -0.97 17.04 -7.48
C ASN A 5 -1.56 17.90 -6.34
N ARG A 6 -2.82 17.67 -5.99
CA ARG A 6 -3.49 18.36 -4.87
C ARG A 6 -2.86 18.05 -3.50
N LYS A 7 -2.16 16.92 -3.38
CA LYS A 7 -1.54 16.46 -2.14
C LYS A 7 -0.15 17.07 -1.97
N GLY A 8 0.63 17.30 -3.02
CA GLY A 8 1.96 17.90 -2.87
C GLY A 8 2.82 17.81 -4.11
N ARG A 9 4.13 17.93 -3.90
CA ARG A 9 5.17 17.75 -4.92
C ARG A 9 6.03 16.56 -4.52
N PHE A 10 6.22 15.62 -5.44
CA PHE A 10 6.90 14.36 -5.15
C PHE A 10 7.94 14.06 -6.22
N ASP A 11 9.08 13.48 -5.82
CA ASP A 11 10.01 12.83 -6.73
C ASP A 11 9.70 11.33 -6.79
N LEU A 12 9.53 10.82 -8.00
CA LEU A 12 9.25 9.42 -8.28
C LEU A 12 10.44 8.79 -9.00
N ARG A 13 11.02 7.76 -8.39
CA ARG A 13 12.10 6.97 -9.00
C ARG A 13 11.60 5.55 -9.27
N PRO A 14 11.88 4.96 -10.45
CA PRO A 14 11.57 3.55 -10.68
C PRO A 14 12.18 2.69 -9.58
N ASP A 15 11.39 1.76 -9.05
CA ASP A 15 11.82 0.84 -8.01
C ASP A 15 11.06 -0.49 -8.15
N SER A 16 11.33 -1.46 -7.27
CA SER A 16 10.71 -2.77 -7.29
C SER A 16 10.41 -3.28 -5.89
N ILE A 17 9.30 -4.00 -5.75
CA ILE A 17 8.89 -4.63 -4.48
C ILE A 17 9.91 -5.66 -3.95
N VAL A 18 10.74 -6.23 -4.84
CA VAL A 18 11.75 -7.24 -4.46
C VAL A 18 12.93 -6.67 -3.67
N ASN A 19 13.07 -5.34 -3.64
CA ASN A 19 14.12 -4.65 -2.90
C ASN A 19 13.81 -4.53 -1.39
N TYR A 20 12.62 -4.96 -0.97
CA TYR A 20 12.12 -4.77 0.39
C TYR A 20 11.83 -6.09 1.08
N ARG A 21 12.19 -6.16 2.36
CA ARG A 21 12.04 -7.40 3.15
C ARG A 21 10.59 -7.76 3.47
N ARG A 22 9.73 -6.75 3.53
CA ARG A 22 8.28 -6.90 3.77
C ARG A 22 7.53 -5.72 3.16
N LEU A 23 6.33 -5.99 2.69
CA LEU A 23 5.44 -5.01 2.10
C LEU A 23 4.20 -4.78 2.97
N TYR A 24 3.70 -3.56 2.98
CA TYR A 24 2.41 -3.20 3.57
C TYR A 24 1.54 -2.64 2.45
N VAL A 25 0.57 -3.42 2.01
CA VAL A 25 -0.18 -3.16 0.78
C VAL A 25 -1.52 -2.56 1.14
N ASP A 26 -1.76 -1.32 0.73
CA ASP A 26 -3.10 -0.75 0.70
C ASP A 26 -3.91 -1.45 -0.40
N VAL A 27 -4.77 -2.37 0.01
CA VAL A 27 -5.50 -3.27 -0.87
C VAL A 27 -6.45 -2.49 -1.77
N PHE A 28 -7.19 -1.54 -1.22
CA PHE A 28 -8.27 -0.89 -1.96
C PHE A 28 -7.73 -0.08 -3.12
N SER A 29 -6.69 0.72 -2.89
CA SER A 29 -6.13 1.54 -3.96
C SER A 29 -5.47 0.68 -5.04
N VAL A 30 -4.68 -0.33 -4.66
CA VAL A 30 -3.98 -1.21 -5.61
C VAL A 30 -4.97 -2.07 -6.39
N ALA A 31 -5.90 -2.74 -5.73
CA ALA A 31 -6.86 -3.65 -6.37
C ALA A 31 -7.78 -2.88 -7.34
N ALA A 32 -8.19 -1.65 -7.01
CA ALA A 32 -8.97 -0.80 -7.91
C ALA A 32 -8.23 -0.37 -9.20
N SER A 33 -6.92 -0.63 -9.30
CA SER A 33 -6.13 -0.38 -10.51
C SER A 33 -6.02 -1.57 -11.45
N LEU A 34 -6.42 -2.76 -10.98
CA LEU A 34 -6.30 -4.00 -11.72
C LEU A 34 -7.58 -4.26 -12.52
N ALA A 35 -7.43 -4.91 -13.67
CA ALA A 35 -8.59 -5.40 -14.43
C ALA A 35 -9.35 -6.49 -13.66
N VAL A 36 -8.63 -7.28 -12.86
CA VAL A 36 -9.17 -8.32 -11.97
C VAL A 36 -8.59 -8.07 -10.58
N PRO A 37 -9.33 -7.37 -9.68
CA PRO A 37 -8.86 -7.04 -8.33
C PRO A 37 -8.36 -8.24 -7.51
N GLU A 38 -8.98 -9.40 -7.72
CA GLU A 38 -8.69 -10.65 -6.99
C GLU A 38 -7.31 -11.22 -7.31
N GLU A 39 -6.74 -10.88 -8.48
CA GLU A 39 -5.38 -11.28 -8.87
C GLU A 39 -4.32 -10.75 -7.91
N LEU A 40 -4.59 -9.62 -7.23
CA LEU A 40 -3.70 -9.11 -6.20
C LEU A 40 -3.39 -10.17 -5.13
N PHE A 41 -4.40 -10.93 -4.71
CA PHE A 41 -4.28 -11.93 -3.66
C PHE A 41 -3.71 -13.24 -4.22
N ALA A 42 -4.25 -13.72 -5.35
CA ALA A 42 -3.81 -14.96 -5.96
C ALA A 42 -2.33 -14.90 -6.35
N SER A 43 -1.93 -13.83 -7.07
CA SER A 43 -0.55 -13.64 -7.51
C SER A 43 0.42 -13.46 -6.35
N ALA A 44 0.01 -12.77 -5.27
CA ALA A 44 0.89 -12.59 -4.11
C ALA A 44 1.13 -13.88 -3.34
N ALA A 45 0.09 -14.72 -3.22
CA ALA A 45 0.21 -16.04 -2.61
C ALA A 45 1.09 -16.96 -3.47
N GLU A 46 0.88 -16.98 -4.79
CA GLU A 46 1.69 -17.76 -5.74
C GLU A 46 3.17 -17.35 -5.70
N ALA A 47 3.45 -16.04 -5.68
CA ALA A 47 4.81 -15.51 -5.65
C ALA A 47 5.47 -15.57 -4.27
N GLY A 48 4.77 -16.03 -3.22
CA GLY A 48 5.31 -16.12 -1.86
C GLY A 48 5.71 -14.75 -1.28
N VAL A 49 4.97 -13.70 -1.63
CA VAL A 49 5.31 -12.32 -1.23
C VAL A 49 5.13 -12.17 0.28
N ASN A 50 6.19 -11.73 0.98
CA ASN A 50 6.10 -11.35 2.38
C ASN A 50 5.39 -9.99 2.52
N ALA A 51 4.06 -10.02 2.64
CA ALA A 51 3.24 -8.82 2.70
C ALA A 51 2.15 -8.87 3.79
N VAL A 52 1.84 -7.70 4.32
CA VAL A 52 0.62 -7.42 5.10
C VAL A 52 -0.34 -6.67 4.19
N PHE A 53 -1.53 -7.18 4.00
CA PHE A 53 -2.58 -6.57 3.19
C PHE A 53 -3.51 -5.77 4.09
N VAL A 54 -3.47 -4.46 3.94
CA VAL A 54 -4.28 -3.52 4.72
C VAL A 54 -5.58 -3.26 3.99
N VAL A 55 -6.68 -3.70 4.61
CA VAL A 55 -8.04 -3.65 4.07
C VAL A 55 -8.75 -2.47 4.71
N ASP A 56 -9.23 -1.53 3.88
CA ASP A 56 -10.02 -0.39 4.35
C ASP A 56 -11.38 -0.89 4.89
N ALA A 57 -11.64 -0.57 6.15
CA ALA A 57 -12.92 -0.77 6.84
C ALA A 57 -13.35 0.48 7.60
N TRP A 58 -12.81 1.64 7.23
CA TRP A 58 -13.08 2.92 7.91
C TRP A 58 -14.42 3.51 7.51
N HIS A 59 -14.83 3.31 6.26
CA HIS A 59 -16.13 3.75 5.74
C HIS A 59 -17.13 2.59 5.60
N GLU A 60 -18.38 2.79 6.04
CA GLU A 60 -19.45 1.79 5.92
C GLU A 60 -19.68 1.32 4.48
N SER A 61 -19.51 2.22 3.50
CA SER A 61 -19.60 1.92 2.07
C SER A 61 -18.58 0.88 1.60
N HIS A 62 -17.48 0.68 2.33
CA HIS A 62 -16.43 -0.27 1.98
C HIS A 62 -16.66 -1.66 2.59
N MET A 63 -17.60 -1.83 3.53
CA MET A 63 -17.71 -3.03 4.37
C MET A 63 -17.99 -4.32 3.58
N SER A 64 -18.81 -4.27 2.53
CA SER A 64 -19.10 -5.44 1.69
C SER A 64 -17.85 -5.90 0.93
N LEU A 65 -17.09 -4.95 0.37
CA LEU A 65 -15.86 -5.22 -0.35
C LEU A 65 -14.73 -5.65 0.60
N ALA A 66 -14.64 -5.02 1.78
CA ALA A 66 -13.69 -5.38 2.82
C ALA A 66 -13.86 -6.84 3.25
N ARG A 67 -15.11 -7.29 3.49
CA ARG A 67 -15.43 -8.69 3.78
C ARG A 67 -14.96 -9.63 2.67
N ARG A 68 -15.21 -9.27 1.41
CA ARG A 68 -14.77 -10.06 0.26
C ARG A 68 -13.25 -10.21 0.21
N TYR A 69 -12.51 -9.13 0.46
CA TYR A 69 -11.05 -9.16 0.49
C TYR A 69 -10.51 -9.98 1.68
N LEU A 70 -11.13 -9.91 2.86
CA LEU A 70 -10.77 -10.78 3.98
C LEU A 70 -10.99 -12.26 3.66
N ASP A 71 -12.05 -12.61 2.95
CA ASP A 71 -12.30 -13.99 2.53
C ASP A 71 -11.24 -14.48 1.54
N LEU A 72 -10.78 -13.62 0.61
CA LEU A 72 -9.65 -13.94 -0.27
C LEU A 72 -8.35 -14.13 0.52
N CYS A 73 -8.07 -13.26 1.49
CA CYS A 73 -6.92 -13.41 2.38
C CYS A 73 -6.93 -14.77 3.08
N ARG A 74 -8.07 -15.15 3.67
CA ARG A 74 -8.24 -16.45 4.35
C ARG A 74 -8.04 -17.61 3.38
N ARG A 75 -8.65 -17.52 2.19
CA ARG A 75 -8.53 -18.55 1.15
C ARG A 75 -7.09 -18.78 0.71
N TYR A 76 -6.30 -17.72 0.62
CA TYR A 76 -4.92 -17.78 0.13
C TYR A 76 -3.86 -17.78 1.25
N GLY A 77 -4.26 -17.77 2.52
CA GLY A 77 -3.34 -17.78 3.67
C GLY A 77 -2.51 -16.51 3.82
N LEU A 78 -3.04 -15.35 3.39
CA LEU A 78 -2.35 -14.06 3.44
C LEU A 78 -2.59 -13.33 4.78
N ASP A 79 -1.58 -12.61 5.28
CA ASP A 79 -1.71 -11.75 6.47
C ASP A 79 -2.49 -10.48 6.10
N CYS A 80 -3.70 -10.33 6.65
CA CYS A 80 -4.56 -9.19 6.38
C CYS A 80 -4.96 -8.48 7.66
N ARG A 81 -4.93 -7.14 7.62
CA ARG A 81 -5.27 -6.26 8.75
C ARG A 81 -6.35 -5.28 8.31
N LEU A 82 -7.35 -5.09 9.17
CA LEU A 82 -8.40 -4.10 8.92
C LEU A 82 -7.97 -2.73 9.42
N SER A 83 -8.19 -1.71 8.60
CA SER A 83 -8.08 -0.31 9.01
C SER A 83 -9.48 0.23 9.30
N GLU A 84 -9.87 0.24 10.58
CA GLU A 84 -11.22 0.66 11.00
C GLU A 84 -11.29 2.14 11.41
N GLN A 85 -10.15 2.76 11.70
CA GLN A 85 -10.11 4.10 12.32
C GLN A 85 -9.58 5.20 11.39
N LYS A 86 -8.97 4.83 10.26
CA LYS A 86 -8.30 5.75 9.35
C LYS A 86 -8.16 5.14 7.95
N PRO A 87 -7.81 5.92 6.92
CA PRO A 87 -7.51 5.41 5.59
C PRO A 87 -6.43 4.32 5.61
N ALA A 88 -6.59 3.31 4.76
CA ALA A 88 -5.72 2.13 4.72
C ALA A 88 -4.25 2.46 4.43
N GLU A 89 -3.98 3.46 3.60
CA GLU A 89 -2.63 3.90 3.26
C GLU A 89 -1.88 4.49 4.46
N VAL A 90 -2.59 5.23 5.33
CA VAL A 90 -2.01 5.81 6.55
C VAL A 90 -1.74 4.72 7.57
N TYR A 91 -2.70 3.80 7.76
CA TYR A 91 -2.50 2.67 8.66
C TYR A 91 -1.41 1.71 8.18
N ALA A 92 -1.26 1.51 6.86
CA ALA A 92 -0.17 0.74 6.29
C ALA A 92 1.20 1.34 6.61
N VAL A 93 1.32 2.67 6.58
CA VAL A 93 2.53 3.38 7.01
C VAL A 93 2.79 3.15 8.50
N GLU A 94 1.78 3.31 9.36
CA GLU A 94 1.93 3.10 10.81
C GLU A 94 2.41 1.69 11.14
N LEU A 95 1.80 0.67 10.52
CA LEU A 95 2.24 -0.72 10.67
C LEU A 95 3.67 -0.91 10.17
N CYS A 96 4.00 -0.34 9.00
CA CYS A 96 5.34 -0.43 8.46
C CYS A 96 6.37 0.19 9.41
N GLU A 97 6.13 1.40 9.92
CA GLU A 97 7.02 2.09 10.83
C GLU A 97 7.20 1.34 12.15
N ALA A 98 6.11 0.82 12.72
CA ALA A 98 6.14 0.15 14.01
C ALA A 98 6.82 -1.23 13.96
N GLU A 99 6.54 -2.01 12.91
CA GLU A 99 7.01 -3.39 12.82
C GLU A 99 8.36 -3.54 12.11
N CYS A 100 8.71 -2.57 11.26
CA CYS A 100 9.84 -2.74 10.34
C CYS A 100 10.72 -1.47 10.18
N GLY A 101 10.13 -0.35 9.79
CA GLY A 101 10.84 0.87 9.43
C GLY A 101 11.67 0.71 8.15
N ALA A 102 12.94 1.13 8.22
CA ALA A 102 13.84 1.11 7.07
C ALA A 102 13.99 -0.30 6.45
N GLY A 103 14.02 -0.37 5.11
CA GLY A 103 14.12 -1.62 4.35
C GLY A 103 12.78 -2.35 4.12
N CYS A 104 11.67 -1.81 4.62
CA CYS A 104 10.31 -2.20 4.22
C CYS A 104 9.67 -1.11 3.34
N ALA A 105 8.57 -1.49 2.70
CA ALA A 105 7.80 -0.56 1.89
C ALA A 105 6.30 -0.66 2.08
N VAL A 106 5.62 0.49 1.97
CA VAL A 106 4.19 0.57 1.72
C VAL A 106 3.94 0.57 0.22
N VAL A 107 3.01 -0.24 -0.26
CA VAL A 107 2.54 -0.22 -1.65
C VAL A 107 1.13 0.37 -1.67
N THR A 108 0.97 1.49 -2.36
CA THR A 108 -0.31 2.18 -2.48
C THR A 108 -0.36 2.96 -3.79
N ARG A 109 -1.50 3.58 -4.11
CA ARG A 109 -1.61 4.61 -5.15
C ARG A 109 -1.82 6.00 -4.55
N ASP A 110 -1.98 6.07 -3.23
CA ASP A 110 -2.29 7.29 -2.51
C ASP A 110 -1.01 7.96 -1.99
N TYR A 111 -0.85 9.24 -2.29
CA TYR A 111 0.32 10.03 -1.91
C TYR A 111 0.28 10.51 -0.44
N ASP A 112 -0.83 10.37 0.28
CA ASP A 112 -0.88 10.69 1.71
C ASP A 112 0.01 9.76 2.53
N ALA A 113 0.23 8.51 2.07
CA ALA A 113 1.23 7.62 2.65
C ALA A 113 2.64 8.22 2.60
N VAL A 114 3.00 8.92 1.52
CA VAL A 114 4.35 9.51 1.35
C VAL A 114 4.62 10.58 2.41
N LYS A 115 3.58 11.31 2.81
CA LYS A 115 3.67 12.34 3.85
C LYS A 115 3.69 11.76 5.26
N ALA A 116 3.02 10.64 5.46
CA ALA A 116 2.94 9.97 6.75
C ALA A 116 4.21 9.17 7.07
N ALA A 117 4.97 8.76 6.05
CA ALA A 117 6.14 7.90 6.20
C ALA A 117 7.38 8.68 6.62
N GLU A 118 8.12 8.16 7.60
CA GLU A 118 9.38 8.75 8.06
C GLU A 118 10.59 7.92 7.61
N ARG A 119 10.54 6.59 7.81
CA ARG A 119 11.63 5.65 7.53
C ARG A 119 11.20 4.55 6.56
N CYS A 120 9.92 4.20 6.54
CA CYS A 120 9.37 3.26 5.59
C CYS A 120 9.39 3.86 4.18
N THR A 121 9.75 3.06 3.17
CA THR A 121 9.67 3.54 1.80
C THR A 121 8.24 3.47 1.29
N VAL A 122 7.80 4.44 0.48
CA VAL A 122 6.49 4.37 -0.18
C VAL A 122 6.67 4.11 -1.66
N LEU A 123 6.07 3.02 -2.14
CA LEU A 123 5.99 2.63 -3.53
C LEU A 123 4.61 2.99 -4.09
N ILE A 124 4.57 3.99 -4.94
CA ILE A 124 3.38 4.35 -5.71
C ILE A 124 3.24 3.38 -6.88
N PHE A 125 2.17 2.58 -6.88
CA PHE A 125 1.82 1.73 -8.00
C PHE A 125 1.07 2.53 -9.07
N GLN A 126 1.69 2.71 -10.23
CA GLN A 126 1.12 3.49 -11.32
C GLN A 126 1.49 2.91 -12.67
N ARG A 127 0.47 2.65 -13.50
CA ARG A 127 0.61 2.13 -14.87
C ARG A 127 1.42 0.82 -14.93
N GLY A 128 1.14 -0.10 -13.99
CA GLY A 128 1.82 -1.40 -13.93
C GLY A 128 3.27 -1.33 -13.46
N ARG A 129 3.71 -0.22 -12.85
CA ARG A 129 5.08 -0.04 -12.36
C ARG A 129 5.06 0.50 -10.93
N PHE A 130 6.12 0.20 -10.19
CA PHE A 130 6.36 0.75 -8.86
C PHE A 130 7.31 1.94 -8.94
N TRP A 131 6.94 2.99 -8.23
CA TRP A 131 7.71 4.22 -8.14
C TRP A 131 7.97 4.52 -6.67
N ARG A 132 9.23 4.47 -6.25
CA ARG A 132 9.61 5.01 -4.96
C ARG A 132 9.33 6.50 -4.96
N ALA A 133 8.54 6.93 -3.98
CA ALA A 133 8.13 8.31 -3.82
C ALA A 133 8.84 8.96 -2.63
N GLU A 134 9.32 10.18 -2.85
CA GLU A 134 9.87 11.06 -1.82
C GLU A 134 9.12 12.40 -1.87
N ASP A 135 8.70 12.91 -0.71
CA ASP A 135 8.11 14.24 -0.60
C ASP A 135 9.18 15.31 -0.86
N LEU A 136 8.83 16.29 -1.70
CA LEU A 136 9.68 17.45 -2.03
C LEU A 136 9.17 18.74 -1.39
N SER A 137 8.15 18.65 -0.53
CA SER A 137 7.72 19.76 0.31
C SER A 137 8.87 20.16 1.24
N GLU A 138 9.14 21.46 1.37
CA GLU A 138 10.12 21.92 2.35
C GLU A 138 9.66 21.48 3.75
N PRO A 139 10.57 21.03 4.64
CA PRO A 139 10.22 20.84 6.03
C PRO A 139 9.73 22.19 6.57
N GLY A 140 8.46 22.24 6.96
CA GLY A 140 7.84 23.42 7.56
C GLY A 140 8.44 23.80 8.90
#